data_AF-A0A2D6LQ05-F1
#
_entry.id   AF-A0A2D6LQ05-F1
#
_cell.length_a   1.000
_cell.length_b   1.000
_cell.length_c   1.000
_cell.angle_alpha   90.00
_cell.angle_beta   90.00
_cell.angle_gamma   90.00
#
_symmetry.space_group_name_H-M   'P 1'
#
loop_
_entity.id
_entity.type
_entity.pdbx_description
1 polymer ?
#
loop_
_entity_poly.entity_id
_entity_poly.type
_entity_poly.pdbx_seq_one_letter_code
_entity_poly.pdbx_strand_id
1 'polypeptide(L)'
;MNNFPKFILVGFIFAMVVEFHFNILATGNIGNFIFVTLFYPVYLSLVFLANNFIDKHLKGKKADVLFYLFFGFFGLAFEWFVIGNSPWGNPDANQIGMFSFWVALTFMPRIFINKQKEIQPLKKSVTKYFVAYTIVTTLIGFLLPVSFRIFFLTWFEVIGYTVMHYFYWKYYKLAKN
;
A
#
# COMPACT_ATOMS: atom_id res chain seq x y z
N MET A 1 -3.25 20.98 8.08
CA MET A 1 -3.70 19.58 7.88
C MET A 1 -3.11 18.76 9.01
N ASN A 2 -3.89 18.41 10.05
CA ASN A 2 -3.37 17.95 11.35
C ASN A 2 -3.54 16.44 11.60
N ASN A 3 -3.65 15.61 10.56
CA ASN A 3 -3.93 14.18 10.73
C ASN A 3 -2.69 13.29 10.50
N PHE A 4 -1.52 13.75 10.95
CA PHE A 4 -0.27 12.98 10.85
C PHE A 4 -0.40 11.56 11.45
N PRO A 5 -0.86 11.38 12.71
CA PRO A 5 -0.95 10.03 13.29
C PRO A 5 -1.88 9.10 12.50
N LYS A 6 -2.99 9.65 11.99
CA LYS A 6 -3.94 8.90 11.17
C LYS A 6 -3.33 8.50 9.82
N PHE A 7 -2.54 9.37 9.21
CA PHE A 7 -1.84 9.09 7.95
C PHE A 7 -0.88 7.91 8.14
N ILE A 8 -0.04 7.98 9.17
CA ILE A 8 0.90 6.90 9.51
C ILE A 8 0.14 5.60 9.81
N LEU A 9 -0.86 5.65 10.68
CA LEU A 9 -1.61 4.46 11.09
C LEU A 9 -2.26 3.75 9.89
N VAL A 10 -2.91 4.51 8.99
CA VAL A 10 -3.56 3.91 7.83
C VAL A 10 -2.51 3.26 6.92
N GLY A 11 -1.42 3.94 6.61
CA GLY A 11 -0.41 3.40 5.70
C GLY A 11 0.26 2.17 6.28
N PHE A 12 0.53 2.22 7.58
CA PHE A 12 1.09 1.12 8.35
C PHE A 12 0.17 -0.10 8.34
N ILE A 13 -1.14 0.07 8.57
CA ILE A 13 -2.11 -1.03 8.52
C ILE A 13 -2.11 -1.72 7.15
N PHE A 14 -2.05 -0.95 6.07
CA PHE A 14 -1.96 -1.53 4.72
C PHE A 14 -0.64 -2.31 4.57
N ALA A 15 0.50 -1.71 4.91
CA ALA A 15 1.80 -2.38 4.83
C ALA A 15 1.85 -3.69 5.62
N MET A 16 1.36 -3.70 6.86
CA MET A 16 1.48 -4.83 7.78
C MET A 16 0.80 -6.12 7.30
N VAL A 17 -0.23 -6.05 6.46
CA VAL A 17 -0.87 -7.27 5.95
C VAL A 17 0.09 -8.05 5.05
N VAL A 18 0.70 -7.35 4.09
CA VAL A 18 1.70 -7.93 3.18
C VAL A 18 2.89 -8.45 3.98
N GLU A 19 3.42 -7.63 4.89
CA GLU A 19 4.60 -8.02 5.68
C GLU A 19 4.33 -9.19 6.61
N PHE A 20 3.14 -9.28 7.19
CA PHE A 20 2.76 -10.41 8.02
C PHE A 20 2.67 -11.69 7.17
N HIS A 21 2.03 -11.62 6.00
CA HIS A 21 1.92 -12.76 5.10
C HIS A 21 3.28 -13.25 4.63
N PHE A 22 4.17 -12.37 4.19
CA PHE A 22 5.48 -12.79 3.67
C PHE A 22 6.48 -13.14 4.76
N ASN A 23 6.67 -12.27 5.77
CA ASN A 23 7.70 -12.49 6.78
C ASN A 23 7.28 -13.50 7.83
N ILE A 24 6.01 -13.52 8.24
CA ILE A 24 5.57 -14.44 9.30
C ILE A 24 5.03 -15.73 8.71
N LEU A 25 4.01 -15.67 7.84
CA LEU A 25 3.35 -16.89 7.38
C LEU A 25 4.18 -17.67 6.35
N ALA A 26 4.79 -16.98 5.38
CA ALA A 26 5.43 -17.62 4.25
C ALA A 26 6.90 -18.01 4.53
N THR A 27 7.67 -17.15 5.20
CA THR A 27 9.12 -17.34 5.38
C THR A 27 9.56 -17.56 6.84
N GLY A 28 8.73 -17.22 7.83
CA GLY A 28 9.10 -17.28 9.24
C GLY A 28 10.22 -16.32 9.66
N ASN A 29 10.54 -15.32 8.83
CA ASN A 29 11.56 -14.31 9.07
C ASN A 29 11.07 -13.19 10.01
N ILE A 30 11.01 -13.49 11.30
CA ILE A 30 10.60 -12.53 12.34
C ILE A 30 11.53 -11.31 12.38
N GLY A 31 12.83 -11.49 12.13
CA GLY A 31 13.80 -10.40 12.11
C GLY A 31 13.46 -9.34 11.06
N ASN A 32 13.15 -9.77 9.84
CA ASN A 32 12.72 -8.86 8.79
C ASN A 32 11.37 -8.22 9.12
N PHE A 33 10.42 -8.97 9.70
CA PHE A 33 9.14 -8.42 10.15
C PHE A 33 9.29 -7.27 11.17
N ILE A 34 10.21 -7.39 12.12
CA ILE A 34 10.52 -6.32 13.09
C ILE A 34 11.14 -5.12 12.37
N PHE A 35 12.10 -5.36 11.47
CA PHE A 35 12.74 -4.29 10.71
C PHE A 35 11.73 -3.48 9.90
N VAL A 36 10.88 -4.13 9.10
CA VAL A 36 9.88 -3.43 8.28
C VAL A 36 8.83 -2.72 9.13
N THR A 37 8.46 -3.30 10.28
CA THR A 37 7.57 -2.66 11.27
C THR A 37 8.12 -1.33 11.77
N LEU A 38 9.44 -1.22 11.96
CA LEU A 38 10.10 0.02 12.36
C LEU A 38 10.35 0.97 11.18
N PHE A 39 10.59 0.43 9.98
CA PHE A 39 10.83 1.20 8.76
C PHE A 39 9.59 1.99 8.31
N TYR A 40 8.42 1.36 8.27
CA TYR A 40 7.23 2.00 7.67
C TYR A 40 6.79 3.30 8.35
N PRO A 41 6.78 3.44 9.68
CA PRO A 41 6.47 4.72 10.32
C PRO A 41 7.42 5.85 9.91
N VAL A 42 8.71 5.54 9.77
CA VAL A 42 9.73 6.51 9.32
C VAL A 42 9.48 6.89 7.86
N TYR A 43 9.31 5.90 6.99
CA TYR A 43 9.01 6.13 5.58
C TYR A 43 7.72 6.95 5.39
N LEU A 44 6.63 6.57 6.06
CA LEU A 44 5.34 7.26 5.98
C LEU A 44 5.40 8.69 6.53
N SER A 45 6.33 8.97 7.45
CA SER A 45 6.56 10.34 7.91
C SER A 45 7.11 11.22 6.80
N LEU A 46 8.08 10.71 6.03
CA LEU A 46 8.60 11.40 4.84
C LEU A 46 7.53 11.56 3.76
N VAL A 47 6.73 10.51 3.52
CA VAL A 47 5.59 10.55 2.59
C VAL A 47 4.59 11.64 3.00
N PHE A 48 4.30 11.79 4.30
CA PHE A 48 3.40 12.83 4.79
C PHE A 48 3.96 14.24 4.55
N LEU A 49 5.27 14.44 4.74
CA LEU A 49 5.92 15.72 4.42
C LEU A 49 5.81 16.04 2.93
N ALA A 50 6.09 15.06 2.07
CA ALA A 50 5.93 15.19 0.63
C ALA A 50 4.47 15.43 0.22
N ASN A 51 3.50 14.78 0.86
CA ASN A 51 2.08 15.03 0.67
C ASN A 51 1.75 16.51 0.87
N ASN A 52 2.17 17.07 2.00
CA ASN A 52 1.91 18.47 2.33
C ASN A 52 2.64 19.43 1.38
N PHE A 53 3.86 19.07 0.96
CA PHE A 53 4.60 19.85 -0.03
C PHE A 53 3.87 19.88 -1.39
N ILE A 54 3.41 18.73 -1.87
CA ILE A 54 2.66 18.62 -3.13
C ILE A 54 1.36 19.43 -3.03
N ASP A 55 0.59 19.27 -1.95
CA ASP A 55 -0.70 19.96 -1.77
C ASP A 55 -0.55 21.49 -1.60
N LYS A 56 0.64 21.95 -1.19
CA LYS A 56 0.96 23.38 -1.13
C LYS A 56 1.16 23.99 -2.52
N HIS A 57 1.70 23.23 -3.48
CA HIS A 57 2.10 23.75 -4.80
C HIS A 57 1.16 23.31 -5.94
N LEU A 58 0.45 22.21 -5.76
CA LEU A 58 -0.50 21.66 -6.72
C LEU A 58 -1.84 21.42 -6.04
N LYS A 59 -2.93 21.60 -6.78
CA LYS A 59 -4.29 21.42 -6.25
C LYS A 59 -5.09 20.40 -7.04
N GLY A 60 -6.05 19.82 -6.35
CA GLY A 60 -7.03 18.90 -6.91
C GLY A 60 -6.40 17.69 -7.60
N LYS A 61 -7.01 17.27 -8.70
CA LYS A 61 -6.66 16.03 -9.40
C LYS A 61 -5.20 15.94 -9.84
N LYS A 62 -4.55 17.08 -10.17
CA LYS A 62 -3.15 17.09 -10.59
C LYS A 62 -2.21 16.67 -9.45
N ALA A 63 -2.46 17.18 -8.25
CA ALA A 63 -1.69 16.81 -7.06
C ALA A 63 -1.85 15.32 -6.75
N ASP A 64 -3.09 14.81 -6.84
CA ASP A 64 -3.36 13.41 -6.55
C ASP A 64 -2.71 12.46 -7.58
N VAL A 65 -2.82 12.76 -8.88
CA VAL A 65 -2.18 11.94 -9.94
C VAL A 65 -0.66 11.97 -9.82
N LEU A 66 -0.06 13.14 -9.56
CA LEU A 66 1.38 13.24 -9.35
C LEU A 66 1.81 12.40 -8.14
N PHE A 67 1.09 12.51 -7.02
CA PHE A 67 1.38 11.76 -5.80
C PHE A 67 1.33 10.25 -6.07
N TYR A 68 0.29 9.77 -6.74
CA TYR A 68 0.12 8.36 -7.12
C TYR A 68 1.28 7.85 -7.99
N LEU A 69 1.63 8.57 -9.06
CA LEU A 69 2.69 8.15 -9.97
C LEU A 69 4.06 8.22 -9.28
N PHE A 70 4.33 9.32 -8.56
CA PHE A 70 5.59 9.52 -7.88
C PHE A 70 5.87 8.40 -6.88
N PHE A 71 4.93 8.12 -5.96
CA PHE A 71 5.16 7.09 -4.94
C PHE A 71 5.08 5.66 -5.47
N GLY A 72 4.30 5.41 -6.52
CA GLY A 72 4.31 4.11 -7.19
C GLY A 72 5.66 3.81 -7.86
N PHE A 73 6.20 4.77 -8.64
CA PHE A 73 7.51 4.59 -9.30
C PHE A 73 8.68 4.71 -8.33
N PHE A 74 8.59 5.56 -7.31
CA PHE A 74 9.61 5.63 -6.26
C PHE A 74 9.70 4.30 -5.50
N GLY A 75 8.56 3.71 -5.20
CA GLY A 75 8.48 2.36 -4.63
C GLY A 75 9.14 1.31 -5.51
N LEU A 76 8.83 1.29 -6.82
CA LEU A 76 9.53 0.41 -7.76
C LEU A 76 11.04 0.65 -7.81
N ALA A 77 11.49 1.91 -7.79
CA ALA A 77 12.92 2.20 -7.75
C ALA A 77 13.55 1.65 -6.46
N PHE A 78 12.88 1.77 -5.32
CA PHE A 78 13.34 1.17 -4.06
C PHE A 78 13.43 -0.37 -4.17
N GLU A 79 12.42 -1.01 -4.74
CA GLU A 79 12.42 -2.46 -5.00
C GLU A 79 13.61 -2.86 -5.90
N TRP A 80 13.87 -2.10 -6.95
CA TRP A 80 14.89 -2.45 -7.94
C TRP A 80 16.30 -2.26 -7.42
N PHE A 81 16.56 -1.16 -6.73
CA PHE A 81 17.92 -0.75 -6.36
C PHE A 81 18.30 -1.08 -4.92
N VAL A 82 17.33 -1.25 -4.02
CA VAL A 82 17.58 -1.55 -2.60
C VAL A 82 17.25 -3.00 -2.27
N ILE A 83 16.11 -3.50 -2.74
CA ILE A 83 15.66 -4.88 -2.42
C ILE A 83 16.21 -5.89 -3.44
N GLY A 84 16.37 -5.50 -4.71
CA GLY A 84 16.88 -6.36 -5.78
C GLY A 84 15.80 -7.02 -6.65
N ASN A 85 14.55 -6.55 -6.59
CA ASN A 85 13.41 -7.07 -7.34
C ASN A 85 13.25 -6.45 -8.75
N SER A 86 14.35 -6.05 -9.36
CA SER A 86 14.34 -5.46 -10.70
C SER A 86 13.95 -6.50 -11.77
N PRO A 87 13.27 -6.10 -12.87
CA PRO A 87 12.90 -7.04 -13.94
C PRO A 87 14.09 -7.77 -14.59
N TRP A 88 15.29 -7.17 -14.55
CA TRP A 88 16.51 -7.76 -15.09
C TRP A 88 17.30 -8.61 -14.08
N GLY A 89 17.11 -8.38 -12.77
CA GLY A 89 17.75 -9.15 -11.71
C GLY A 89 16.89 -10.28 -11.14
N ASN A 90 15.57 -10.08 -11.09
CA ASN A 90 14.56 -11.02 -10.62
C ASN A 90 13.33 -10.96 -11.55
N PRO A 91 13.35 -11.64 -12.70
CA PRO A 91 12.26 -11.62 -13.68
C PRO A 91 10.91 -12.13 -13.14
N ASP A 92 10.95 -12.98 -12.10
CA ASP A 92 9.75 -13.53 -11.47
C ASP A 92 9.05 -12.53 -10.52
N ALA A 93 9.71 -11.42 -10.17
CA ALA A 93 9.13 -10.38 -9.33
C ALA A 93 7.98 -9.66 -10.03
N ASN A 94 6.81 -9.65 -9.39
CA ASN A 94 5.62 -9.05 -9.97
C ASN A 94 5.63 -7.51 -9.82
N GLN A 95 6.01 -6.82 -10.89
CA GLN A 95 6.14 -5.36 -10.92
C GLN A 95 4.80 -4.64 -10.70
N ILE A 96 3.69 -5.20 -11.18
CA ILE A 96 2.36 -4.63 -10.97
C ILE A 96 1.97 -4.72 -9.50
N GLY A 97 2.22 -5.86 -8.86
CA GLY A 97 1.98 -6.07 -7.44
C GLY A 97 2.79 -5.09 -6.58
N MET A 98 4.09 -4.97 -6.84
CA MET A 98 4.97 -4.05 -6.12
C MET A 98 4.51 -2.59 -6.28
N PHE A 99 4.25 -2.14 -7.52
CA PHE A 99 3.70 -0.81 -7.75
C PHE A 99 2.41 -0.58 -6.96
N SER A 100 1.49 -1.54 -7.00
CA SER A 100 0.19 -1.46 -6.33
C SER A 100 0.34 -1.41 -4.80
N PHE A 101 1.27 -2.18 -4.25
CA PHE A 101 1.63 -2.14 -2.84
C PHE A 101 2.14 -0.76 -2.42
N TRP A 102 3.14 -0.24 -3.13
CA TRP A 102 3.75 1.06 -2.80
C TRP A 102 2.76 2.21 -2.90
N VAL A 103 1.87 2.16 -3.88
CA VAL A 103 0.75 3.11 -3.98
C VAL A 103 -0.22 2.93 -2.82
N ALA A 104 -0.62 1.71 -2.44
CA ALA A 104 -1.59 1.52 -1.38
C ALA A 104 -1.10 2.05 -0.03
N LEU A 105 0.15 1.73 0.30
CA LEU A 105 0.81 2.18 1.52
C LEU A 105 0.84 3.72 1.63
N THR A 106 0.96 4.44 0.50
CA THR A 106 1.09 5.91 0.50
C THR A 106 -0.22 6.65 0.20
N PHE A 107 -1.01 6.18 -0.76
CA PHE A 107 -2.21 6.84 -1.26
C PHE A 107 -3.46 6.55 -0.42
N MET A 108 -3.58 5.37 0.18
CA MET A 108 -4.70 5.10 1.11
C MET A 108 -4.71 6.06 2.30
N PRO A 109 -3.59 6.34 2.99
CA PRO A 109 -3.51 7.42 3.97
C PRO A 109 -4.13 8.73 3.49
N ARG A 110 -3.77 9.18 2.28
CA ARG A 110 -4.26 10.41 1.66
C ARG A 110 -5.78 10.40 1.50
N ILE A 111 -6.36 9.29 1.02
CA ILE A 111 -7.81 9.10 0.96
C ILE A 111 -8.43 9.23 2.35
N PHE A 112 -7.89 8.52 3.35
CA PHE A 112 -8.47 8.44 4.69
C PHE A 112 -8.37 9.73 5.50
N ILE A 113 -7.40 10.60 5.22
CA ILE A 113 -7.30 11.93 5.82
C ILE A 113 -8.15 12.99 5.12
N ASN A 114 -8.59 12.76 3.88
CA ASN A 114 -9.43 13.70 3.14
C ASN A 114 -10.79 13.92 3.84
N LYS A 115 -11.20 15.17 4.07
CA LYS A 115 -12.39 15.50 4.87
C LYS A 115 -13.69 15.63 4.07
N GLN A 116 -13.65 15.59 2.74
CA GLN A 116 -14.85 15.74 1.90
C GLN A 116 -15.89 14.66 2.25
N LYS A 117 -17.16 15.07 2.40
CA LYS A 117 -18.25 14.17 2.82
C LYS A 117 -18.53 13.12 1.74
N GLU A 118 -18.36 13.50 0.49
CA GLU A 118 -18.50 12.67 -0.71
C GLU A 118 -17.55 11.46 -0.71
N ILE A 119 -16.44 11.53 0.03
CA ILE A 119 -15.42 10.48 0.11
C ILE A 119 -15.73 9.47 1.24
N GLN A 120 -16.64 9.78 2.17
CA GLN A 120 -16.96 8.89 3.28
C GLN A 120 -17.51 7.52 2.83
N PRO A 121 -18.41 7.42 1.83
CA PRO A 121 -18.83 6.14 1.29
C PRO A 121 -17.65 5.34 0.71
N LEU A 122 -16.72 6.01 0.02
CA LEU A 122 -15.53 5.37 -0.53
C LEU A 122 -14.65 4.76 0.56
N LYS A 123 -14.39 5.50 1.66
CA LYS A 123 -13.62 4.97 2.79
C LYS A 123 -14.26 3.72 3.39
N LYS A 124 -15.59 3.72 3.56
CA LYS A 124 -16.32 2.55 4.03
C LYS A 124 -16.16 1.37 3.07
N SER A 125 -16.24 1.59 1.77
CA SER A 125 -16.00 0.54 0.76
C SER A 125 -14.58 0.00 0.81
N VAL A 126 -13.57 0.87 0.90
CA VAL A 126 -12.16 0.47 1.05
C VAL A 126 -11.96 -0.35 2.32
N THR A 127 -12.49 0.11 3.46
CA THR A 127 -12.37 -0.61 4.73
C THR A 127 -13.04 -1.98 4.66
N LYS A 128 -14.27 -2.08 4.13
CA LYS A 128 -14.96 -3.37 4.00
C LYS A 128 -14.17 -4.33 3.11
N TYR A 129 -13.70 -3.84 1.96
CA TYR A 129 -12.88 -4.61 1.05
C TYR A 129 -11.60 -5.09 1.74
N PHE A 130 -10.83 -4.17 2.32
CA PHE A 130 -9.53 -4.46 2.91
C PHE A 130 -9.64 -5.42 4.10
N VAL A 131 -10.66 -5.26 4.96
CA VAL A 131 -10.90 -6.17 6.09
C VAL A 131 -11.28 -7.56 5.59
N ALA A 132 -12.22 -7.66 4.64
CA ALA A 132 -12.62 -8.95 4.08
C ALA A 132 -11.44 -9.64 3.38
N TYR A 133 -10.69 -8.88 2.57
CA TYR A 133 -9.47 -9.31 1.90
C TYR A 133 -8.45 -9.87 2.91
N THR A 134 -8.13 -9.10 3.95
CA THR A 134 -7.15 -9.48 4.98
C THR A 134 -7.59 -10.77 5.67
N ILE A 135 -8.84 -10.85 6.12
CA ILE A 135 -9.36 -12.05 6.80
C ILE A 135 -9.25 -13.27 5.89
N VAL A 136 -9.72 -13.16 4.65
CA VAL A 136 -9.72 -14.29 3.69
C VAL A 136 -8.30 -14.75 3.38
N THR A 137 -7.41 -13.81 3.05
CA THR A 137 -6.03 -14.14 2.66
C THR A 137 -5.20 -14.67 3.83
N THR A 138 -5.38 -14.11 5.04
CA THR A 138 -4.74 -14.63 6.26
C THR A 138 -5.22 -16.05 6.56
N LEU A 139 -6.54 -16.32 6.50
CA LEU A 139 -7.08 -17.67 6.73
C LEU A 139 -6.53 -18.67 5.71
N ILE A 140 -6.50 -18.30 4.43
CA ILE A 140 -5.90 -19.15 3.39
C ILE A 140 -4.42 -19.38 3.67
N GLY A 141 -3.67 -18.36 4.07
CA GLY A 141 -2.25 -18.46 4.42
C GLY A 141 -1.98 -19.48 5.54
N PHE A 142 -2.83 -19.51 6.57
CA PHE A 142 -2.73 -20.51 7.65
C PHE A 142 -3.09 -21.94 7.20
N LEU A 143 -4.10 -22.08 6.34
CA LEU A 143 -4.57 -23.38 5.85
C LEU A 143 -3.65 -23.99 4.79
N LEU A 144 -2.85 -23.17 4.09
CA LEU A 144 -1.92 -23.64 3.07
C LEU A 144 -0.70 -24.36 3.68
N PRO A 145 -0.25 -25.48 3.08
CA PRO A 145 1.04 -26.07 3.38
C PRO A 145 2.16 -25.06 3.11
N VAL A 146 3.21 -25.09 3.94
CA VAL A 146 4.32 -24.11 3.91
C VAL A 146 4.94 -23.98 2.51
N SER A 147 5.11 -25.10 1.80
CA SER A 147 5.69 -25.13 0.44
C SER A 147 4.90 -24.33 -0.59
N PHE A 148 3.60 -24.09 -0.38
CA PHE A 148 2.73 -23.36 -1.29
C PHE A 148 2.50 -21.89 -0.89
N ARG A 149 2.81 -21.52 0.36
CA ARG A 149 2.45 -20.20 0.92
C ARG A 149 3.01 -19.03 0.13
N ILE A 150 4.30 -19.07 -0.22
CA ILE A 150 4.94 -17.98 -0.98
C ILE A 150 4.21 -17.73 -2.29
N PHE A 151 3.97 -18.77 -3.08
CA PHE A 151 3.32 -18.65 -4.38
C PHE A 151 1.91 -18.06 -4.26
N PHE A 152 1.06 -18.66 -3.42
CA PHE A 152 -0.34 -18.23 -3.32
C PHE A 152 -0.48 -16.87 -2.65
N LEU A 153 0.24 -16.60 -1.56
CA LEU A 153 0.20 -15.29 -0.90
C LEU A 153 0.69 -14.19 -1.83
N THR A 154 1.72 -14.44 -2.64
CA THR A 154 2.17 -13.48 -3.67
C THR A 154 1.04 -13.10 -4.61
N TRP A 155 0.33 -14.09 -5.18
CA TRP A 155 -0.75 -13.79 -6.10
C TRP A 155 -1.95 -13.14 -5.42
N PHE A 156 -2.26 -13.50 -4.17
CA PHE A 156 -3.28 -12.81 -3.41
C PHE A 156 -2.93 -11.35 -3.16
N GLU A 157 -1.68 -11.03 -2.80
CA GLU A 157 -1.22 -9.64 -2.65
C GLU A 157 -1.26 -8.88 -3.97
N VAL A 158 -0.76 -9.47 -5.05
CA VAL A 158 -0.81 -8.86 -6.39
C VAL A 158 -2.25 -8.50 -6.76
N ILE A 159 -3.18 -9.45 -6.65
CA ILE A 159 -4.58 -9.24 -7.01
C ILE A 159 -5.24 -8.25 -6.05
N GLY A 160 -5.05 -8.44 -4.75
CA GLY A 160 -5.66 -7.64 -3.69
C GLY A 160 -5.31 -6.17 -3.79
N TYR A 161 -4.02 -5.89 -3.95
CA TYR A 161 -3.54 -4.53 -4.07
C TYR A 161 -3.84 -3.92 -5.45
N THR A 162 -3.87 -4.72 -6.51
CA THR A 162 -4.26 -4.22 -7.84
C THR A 162 -5.72 -3.77 -7.86
N VAL A 163 -6.62 -4.48 -7.16
CA VAL A 163 -8.03 -4.07 -7.04
C VAL A 163 -8.15 -2.71 -6.36
N MET A 164 -7.20 -2.30 -5.53
CA MET A 164 -7.23 -0.98 -4.89
C MET A 164 -7.20 0.18 -5.88
N HIS A 165 -6.67 -0.02 -7.09
CA HIS A 165 -6.69 0.98 -8.17
C HIS A 165 -8.10 1.43 -8.55
N TYR A 166 -9.09 0.54 -8.40
CA TYR A 166 -10.49 0.89 -8.57
C TYR A 166 -10.94 1.97 -7.57
N PHE A 167 -10.48 1.91 -6.32
CA PHE A 167 -10.79 2.92 -5.31
C PHE A 167 -10.08 4.24 -5.56
N TYR A 168 -8.85 4.22 -6.09
CA TYR A 168 -8.16 5.45 -6.50
C TYR A 168 -8.89 6.13 -7.67
N TRP A 169 -9.35 5.37 -8.65
CA TRP A 169 -10.16 5.90 -9.73
C TRP A 169 -11.47 6.53 -9.24
N LYS A 170 -12.16 5.86 -8.31
CA LYS A 170 -13.34 6.45 -7.64
C LYS A 170 -12.98 7.72 -6.87
N TYR A 171 -11.86 7.73 -6.16
CA TYR A 171 -11.38 8.91 -5.45
C TYR A 171 -11.17 10.08 -6.41
N TYR A 172 -10.51 9.89 -7.54
CA TYR A 172 -10.31 10.95 -8.55
C TYR A 172 -11.60 11.52 -9.14
N LYS A 173 -12.69 10.75 -9.13
CA LYS A 173 -14.01 11.23 -9.56
C LYS A 173 -14.76 12.00 -8.49
N LEU A 174 -14.54 11.65 -7.22
CA LEU A 174 -15.25 12.22 -6.08
C LEU A 174 -14.53 13.45 -5.51
N ALA A 175 -13.20 13.47 -5.58
CA ALA A 175 -12.38 14.57 -5.10
C ALA A 175 -12.66 15.81 -5.96
N LYS A 176 -13.39 16.77 -5.39
CA LYS A 176 -13.60 18.08 -6.01
C LYS A 176 -12.30 18.89 -5.90
N ASN A 177 -11.93 19.56 -7.00
CA ASN A 177 -10.76 20.44 -7.08
C ASN A 177 -10.87 21.61 -6.11
#